data_AF-A0A6P7GHI0-F1
#
_entry.id   AF-A0A6P7GHI0-F1
#
_cell.length_a   1.000
_cell.length_b   1.000
_cell.length_c   1.000
_cell.angle_alpha   90.00
_cell.angle_beta   90.00
_cell.angle_gamma   90.00
#
_symmetry.space_group_name_H-M   'P 1'
#
loop_
_entity.id
_entity.type
_entity.pdbx_description
1 polymer ?
#
loop_
_entity_poly.entity_id
_entity_poly.type
_entity_poly.pdbx_seq_one_letter_code
_entity_poly.pdbx_strand_id
1 'polypeptide(L)'
;MGNKNRHTRGTNQNSQSSRSHAIFTIYCNTKHKKDSPHTSHTKGVLHTINYGSSREIGKLQSVGPKTAQHISLFRDIKGKLSKLSDLKQIPGWGTKKFDRFVEQNLLKEELL
;
A
#
# COMPACT_ATOMS: atom_id res chain seq x y z
N MET A 1 3.87 49.29 31.11
CA MET A 1 4.39 50.10 29.98
C MET A 1 5.08 49.16 28.99
N GLY A 2 4.75 49.26 27.70
CA GLY A 2 5.41 48.58 26.55
C GLY A 2 5.00 47.12 26.36
N ASN A 3 4.01 46.76 25.55
CA ASN A 3 4.07 46.87 24.09
C ASN A 3 2.66 47.08 23.51
N LYS A 4 2.21 48.34 23.48
CA LYS A 4 1.04 48.80 22.71
C LYS A 4 1.47 49.44 21.37
N ASN A 5 2.75 49.32 20.99
CA ASN A 5 3.39 50.07 19.90
C ASN A 5 4.12 49.20 18.86
N ARG A 6 3.61 47.99 18.57
CA ARG A 6 4.05 47.25 17.38
C ARG A 6 2.87 47.03 16.44
N HIS A 7 2.58 48.06 15.64
CA HIS A 7 1.66 47.96 14.52
C HIS A 7 2.46 47.59 13.26
N THR A 8 2.36 46.34 12.80
CA THR A 8 2.76 46.02 11.43
C THR A 8 1.63 46.43 10.52
N ARG A 9 1.77 47.59 9.86
CA ARG A 9 0.78 48.04 8.88
C ARG A 9 0.71 47.01 7.76
N GLY A 10 -0.51 46.55 7.43
CA GLY A 10 -0.71 45.73 6.25
C GLY A 10 -0.30 46.54 5.02
N THR A 11 0.70 46.07 4.28
CA THR A 11 1.02 46.60 2.95
C THR A 11 0.25 45.80 1.91
N ASN A 12 -0.21 46.48 0.85
CA ASN A 12 -1.00 45.90 -0.26
C ASN A 12 -0.23 44.85 -1.10
N GLN A 13 0.97 44.47 -0.65
CA GLN A 13 1.89 43.51 -1.25
C GLN A 13 2.09 42.27 -0.37
N ASN A 14 1.22 42.04 0.62
CA ASN A 14 1.14 40.80 1.38
C ASN A 14 0.57 39.63 0.55
N SER A 15 -0.17 39.92 -0.52
CA SER A 15 -0.73 38.90 -1.43
C SER A 15 0.35 38.14 -2.22
N GLN A 16 1.57 38.68 -2.32
CA GLN A 16 2.73 38.08 -3.02
C GLN A 16 4.01 38.06 -2.16
N SER A 17 3.91 38.18 -0.83
CA SER A 17 5.10 38.32 0.03
C SER A 17 5.93 37.03 0.16
N SER A 18 7.12 37.07 -0.43
CA SER A 18 8.23 36.12 -0.40
C SER A 18 8.90 35.90 0.97
N ARG A 19 8.34 36.41 2.08
CA ARG A 19 9.05 36.49 3.37
C ARG A 19 8.94 35.25 4.27
N SER A 20 8.29 34.18 3.79
CA SER A 20 8.34 32.84 4.40
C SER A 20 8.15 31.68 3.39
N HIS A 21 8.30 31.95 2.09
CA HIS A 21 8.38 30.88 1.07
C HIS A 21 9.82 30.32 1.16
N ALA A 22 10.12 29.10 1.60
CA ALA A 22 9.36 27.87 1.56
C ALA A 22 9.60 26.98 2.79
N ILE A 23 8.54 26.65 3.52
CA ILE A 23 8.40 25.30 4.06
C ILE A 23 8.07 24.44 2.83
N PHE A 24 8.91 23.46 2.48
CA PHE A 24 8.67 22.55 1.36
C PHE A 24 7.29 21.91 1.53
N THR A 25 6.30 22.43 0.80
CA THR A 25 4.91 22.00 0.92
C THR A 25 4.67 20.98 -0.17
N ILE A 26 4.66 19.71 0.20
CA ILE A 26 4.27 18.63 -0.71
C ILE A 26 2.74 18.65 -0.81
N TYR A 27 2.22 19.05 -1.96
CA TYR A 27 0.79 18.88 -2.29
C TYR A 27 0.57 17.48 -2.86
N CYS A 28 -0.04 16.60 -2.09
CA CYS A 28 -0.46 15.28 -2.54
C CYS A 28 -1.98 15.26 -2.79
N ASN A 29 -2.39 15.26 -4.06
CA ASN A 29 -3.78 15.06 -4.46
C ASN A 29 -4.02 13.58 -4.80
N THR A 30 -4.47 12.78 -3.84
CA THR A 30 -4.77 11.37 -4.06
C THR A 30 -6.23 11.19 -4.47
N LYS A 31 -6.48 10.83 -5.73
CA LYS A 31 -7.82 10.43 -6.18
C LYS A 31 -8.07 8.98 -5.79
N HIS A 32 -8.73 8.76 -4.65
CA HIS A 32 -9.23 7.44 -4.29
C HIS A 32 -10.42 7.09 -5.19
N LYS A 33 -10.21 6.20 -6.17
CA LYS A 33 -11.33 5.52 -6.82
C LYS A 33 -12.01 4.66 -5.76
N LYS A 34 -13.34 4.77 -5.63
CA LYS A 34 -14.13 3.83 -4.82
C LYS A 34 -14.09 2.48 -5.53
N ASP A 35 -13.14 1.64 -5.16
CA ASP A 35 -13.08 0.26 -5.60
C ASP A 35 -14.32 -0.50 -5.09
N SER A 36 -14.78 -1.50 -5.85
CA SER A 36 -15.75 -2.48 -5.33
C SER A 36 -15.16 -3.14 -4.07
N PRO A 37 -15.97 -3.46 -3.03
CA PRO A 37 -15.48 -4.09 -1.80
C PRO A 37 -14.57 -5.31 -2.03
N HIS A 38 -14.90 -6.12 -3.05
CA HIS A 38 -14.11 -7.28 -3.43
C HIS A 38 -12.76 -6.91 -4.07
N THR A 39 -12.73 -5.86 -4.89
CA THR A 39 -11.49 -5.36 -5.51
C THR A 39 -10.55 -4.79 -4.46
N SER A 40 -11.07 -4.06 -3.47
CA SER A 40 -10.25 -3.58 -2.35
C SER A 40 -9.71 -4.72 -1.50
N HIS A 41 -10.48 -5.79 -1.30
CA HIS A 41 -10.01 -6.97 -0.56
C HIS A 41 -8.84 -7.66 -1.27
N THR A 42 -8.97 -7.94 -2.56
CA THR A 42 -7.88 -8.55 -3.34
C THR A 42 -6.61 -7.70 -3.32
N LYS A 43 -6.73 -6.37 -3.46
CA LYS A 43 -5.59 -5.44 -3.32
C LYS A 43 -4.97 -5.49 -1.92
N GLY A 44 -5.78 -5.59 -0.86
CA GLY A 44 -5.30 -5.74 0.52
C GLY A 44 -4.53 -7.04 0.74
N VAL A 45 -4.96 -8.14 0.13
CA VAL A 45 -4.25 -9.42 0.17
C VAL A 45 -2.92 -9.32 -0.58
N LEU A 46 -2.92 -8.77 -1.81
CA LEU A 46 -1.69 -8.54 -2.57
C LEU A 46 -0.71 -7.62 -1.81
N HIS A 47 -1.22 -6.59 -1.14
CA HIS A 47 -0.41 -5.71 -0.30
C HIS A 47 0.20 -6.47 0.88
N THR A 48 -0.58 -7.30 1.57
CA THR A 48 -0.09 -8.14 2.67
C THR A 48 1.01 -9.09 2.20
N ILE A 49 0.88 -9.65 1.00
CA ILE A 49 1.90 -10.53 0.42
C ILE A 49 3.18 -9.76 0.08
N ASN A 50 3.06 -8.56 -0.49
CA ASN A 50 4.20 -7.76 -0.93
C ASN A 50 4.94 -7.04 0.21
N TYR A 51 4.24 -6.65 1.28
CA TYR A 51 4.80 -5.81 2.35
C TYR A 51 4.71 -6.43 3.74
N GLY A 52 3.85 -7.42 3.94
CA GLY A 52 3.67 -8.07 5.24
C GLY A 52 4.87 -8.90 5.65
N SER A 53 5.02 -9.04 6.96
CA SER A 53 5.93 -9.98 7.60
C SER A 53 5.52 -11.43 7.34
N SER A 54 6.45 -12.38 7.51
CA SER A 54 6.15 -13.81 7.34
C SER A 54 4.98 -14.28 8.24
N ARG A 55 4.85 -13.70 9.45
CA ARG A 55 3.73 -14.00 10.36
C ARG A 55 2.40 -13.49 9.81
N GLU A 56 2.35 -12.28 9.22
CA GLU A 56 1.13 -11.72 8.64
C GLU A 56 0.70 -12.46 7.38
N ILE A 57 1.66 -12.80 6.52
CA ILE A 57 1.42 -13.64 5.34
C ILE A 57 0.86 -15.01 5.76
N GLY A 58 1.38 -15.58 6.86
CA GLY A 58 0.88 -16.84 7.44
C GLY A 58 -0.49 -16.75 8.11
N LYS A 59 -1.11 -15.58 8.23
CA LYS A 59 -2.52 -15.44 8.67
C LYS A 59 -3.50 -15.59 7.52
N LEU A 60 -3.05 -15.50 6.27
CA LEU A 60 -3.90 -15.67 5.10
C LEU A 60 -4.38 -17.13 5.02
N GLN A 61 -5.62 -17.32 4.56
CA GLN A 61 -6.18 -18.68 4.45
C GLN A 61 -5.34 -19.51 3.48
N SER A 62 -5.12 -20.79 3.79
CA SER A 62 -4.29 -21.71 3.01
C SER A 62 -2.78 -21.40 2.96
N VAL A 63 -2.29 -20.41 3.72
CA VAL A 63 -0.87 -20.07 3.82
C VAL A 63 -0.34 -20.39 5.22
N GLY A 64 0.53 -21.39 5.32
CA GLY A 64 1.22 -21.74 6.57
C GLY A 64 2.61 -21.09 6.71
N PRO A 65 3.33 -21.38 7.81
CA PRO A 65 4.64 -20.78 8.09
C PRO A 65 5.69 -21.02 7.00
N LYS A 66 5.81 -22.26 6.52
CA LYS A 66 6.79 -22.63 5.47
C LYS A 66 6.50 -21.91 4.14
N THR A 67 5.22 -21.81 3.77
CA THR A 67 4.82 -21.10 2.56
C THR A 67 5.00 -19.60 2.68
N ALA A 68 4.74 -19.03 3.85
CA ALA A 68 4.98 -17.60 4.10
C ALA A 68 6.47 -17.25 4.01
N GLN A 69 7.36 -18.14 4.46
CA GLN A 69 8.80 -18.02 4.27
C GLN A 69 9.18 -18.08 2.79
N HIS A 70 8.66 -19.05 2.02
CA HIS A 70 8.91 -19.13 0.58
C HIS A 70 8.45 -17.88 -0.16
N ILE A 71 7.28 -17.31 0.21
CA ILE A 71 6.77 -16.07 -0.38
C ILE A 71 7.70 -14.90 -0.06
N SER A 72 8.16 -14.79 1.18
CA SER A 72 9.09 -13.73 1.58
C SER A 72 10.40 -13.83 0.82
N LEU A 73 10.99 -15.03 0.76
CA LEU A 73 12.22 -15.29 0.03
C LEU A 73 12.06 -15.03 -1.48
N PHE A 74 10.93 -15.42 -2.07
CA PHE A 74 10.65 -15.17 -3.48
C PHE A 74 10.60 -13.67 -3.78
N ARG A 75 9.99 -12.88 -2.89
CA ARG A 75 9.98 -11.41 -2.97
C ARG A 75 11.39 -10.82 -2.86
N ASP A 76 12.24 -11.39 -2.02
CA ASP A 76 13.60 -10.89 -1.82
C ASP A 76 14.48 -11.14 -3.06
N ILE A 77 14.25 -12.26 -3.76
CA ILE A 77 15.02 -12.65 -4.94
C ILE A 77 14.46 -12.03 -6.24
N LYS A 78 13.15 -12.13 -6.47
CA LYS A 78 12.51 -11.66 -7.72
C LYS A 78 11.94 -10.25 -7.63
N GLY A 79 11.73 -9.71 -6.42
CA GLY A 79 11.02 -8.46 -6.19
C GLY A 79 9.52 -8.64 -5.93
N LYS A 80 8.81 -7.52 -5.90
CA LYS A 80 7.37 -7.47 -5.58
C LYS A 80 6.53 -8.14 -6.66
N LEU A 81 5.48 -8.83 -6.25
CA LEU A 81 4.49 -9.42 -7.14
C LEU A 81 3.58 -8.33 -7.70
N SER A 82 3.38 -8.35 -9.02
CA SER A 82 2.43 -7.43 -9.66
C SER A 82 1.02 -8.00 -9.66
N LYS A 83 0.90 -9.33 -9.74
CA LYS A 83 -0.36 -10.05 -9.75
C LYS A 83 -0.33 -11.22 -8.76
N LEU A 84 -1.50 -11.70 -8.35
CA LEU A 84 -1.57 -12.86 -7.47
C LEU A 84 -1.20 -14.16 -8.21
N SER A 85 -1.45 -14.25 -9.51
CA SER A 85 -1.05 -15.41 -10.33
C SER A 85 0.44 -15.70 -10.32
N ASP A 86 1.27 -14.69 -10.05
CA ASP A 86 2.72 -14.84 -9.92
C ASP A 86 3.08 -15.77 -8.74
N LEU A 87 2.17 -15.95 -7.76
CA LEU A 87 2.32 -16.93 -6.69
C LEU A 87 2.51 -18.36 -7.22
N LYS A 88 1.95 -18.70 -8.39
CA LYS A 88 2.10 -20.04 -9.02
C LYS A 88 3.55 -20.36 -9.39
N GLN A 89 4.42 -19.35 -9.48
CA GLN A 89 5.85 -19.54 -9.77
C GLN A 89 6.65 -19.91 -8.52
N ILE A 90 6.06 -19.80 -7.32
CA ILE A 90 6.74 -20.05 -6.06
C ILE A 90 6.79 -21.57 -5.80
N PRO A 91 7.95 -22.13 -5.41
CA PRO A 91 8.04 -23.54 -5.05
C PRO A 91 7.01 -23.93 -3.97
N GLY A 92 6.16 -24.91 -4.28
CA GLY A 92 5.08 -25.36 -3.39
C GLY A 92 3.76 -24.58 -3.54
N TRP A 93 3.64 -23.69 -4.52
CA TRP A 93 2.41 -23.09 -5.00
C TRP A 93 2.03 -23.67 -6.36
N GLY A 94 1.40 -24.85 -6.34
CA GLY A 94 0.78 -25.42 -7.54
C GLY A 94 -0.58 -24.80 -7.85
N THR A 95 -1.13 -25.08 -9.02
CA THR A 95 -2.45 -24.62 -9.47
C THR A 95 -3.54 -24.89 -8.44
N LYS A 96 -3.70 -26.15 -8.01
CA LYS A 96 -4.73 -26.55 -7.01
C LYS A 96 -4.68 -25.75 -5.71
N LYS A 97 -3.47 -25.43 -5.24
CA LYS A 97 -3.28 -24.67 -4.00
C LYS A 97 -3.60 -23.20 -4.19
N PHE A 98 -3.21 -22.65 -5.35
CA PHE A 98 -3.57 -21.30 -5.73
C PHE A 98 -5.10 -21.15 -5.86
N ASP A 99 -5.77 -22.09 -6.51
CA ASP A 99 -7.22 -22.06 -6.70
C ASP A 99 -7.93 -22.11 -5.33
N ARG A 100 -7.50 -23.03 -4.44
CA ARG A 100 -7.97 -23.06 -3.04
C ARG A 100 -7.69 -21.75 -2.30
N PHE A 101 -6.54 -21.14 -2.50
CA PHE A 101 -6.21 -19.86 -1.87
C PHE A 101 -7.15 -18.74 -2.33
N VAL A 102 -7.46 -18.69 -3.63
CA VAL A 102 -8.40 -17.71 -4.21
C VAL A 102 -9.79 -17.90 -3.66
N GLU A 103 -10.30 -19.14 -3.63
CA GLU A 103 -11.61 -19.47 -3.09
C GLU A 103 -11.73 -19.13 -1.60
N GLN A 104 -10.76 -19.56 -0.78
CA GLN A 104 -10.81 -19.39 0.67
C GLN A 104 -10.61 -17.94 1.11
N ASN A 105 -9.93 -17.11 0.32
CA ASN A 105 -9.80 -15.68 0.57
C ASN A 105 -10.81 -14.85 -0.26
N LEU A 106 -11.80 -15.48 -0.91
CA LEU A 106 -12.88 -14.81 -1.65
C LEU A 106 -12.36 -13.76 -2.66
N LEU A 107 -11.29 -14.10 -3.38
CA LEU A 107 -10.59 -13.18 -4.29
C LEU A 107 -11.28 -13.14 -5.66
N LYS A 108 -11.39 -11.94 -6.25
CA LYS A 108 -11.92 -11.77 -7.62
C LYS A 108 -10.89 -12.17 -8.68
N GLU A 109 -11.32 -12.98 -9.65
CA GLU A 109 -10.51 -13.47 -10.77
C GLU A 109 -9.93 -12.37 -11.67
N GLU A 110 -10.65 -11.25 -11.84
CA GLU A 110 -10.22 -10.13 -12.70
C GLU A 110 -8.91 -9.45 -12.24
N LEU A 111 -8.46 -9.74 -11.01
CA LEU A 111 -7.25 -9.18 -10.39
C LEU A 111 -6.21 -10.24 -10.05
N LEU A 112 -6.41 -11.47 -10.54
CA LEU A 112 -5.46 -12.58 -10.40
C LEU A 112 -4.36 -12.50 -11.44
#